data_AF-A0A183SJ06-F1
#
_entry.id   AF-A0A183SJ06-F1
#
_cell.length_a   1.000
_cell.length_b   1.000
_cell.length_c   1.000
_cell.angle_alpha   90.00
_cell.angle_beta   90.00
_cell.angle_gamma   90.00
#
_symmetry.space_group_name_H-M   'P 1'
#
loop_
_entity.id
_entity.type
_entity.pdbx_description
1 polymer ?
#
loop_
_entity_poly.entity_id
_entity_poly.type
_entity_poly.pdbx_seq_one_letter_code
_entity_poly.pdbx_strand_id
1 'polypeptide(L)'
;MPRLYRFSAEKVKPATTKFIQYARVEMLPPNKNEITLAVNEGKSLVAYLKSGAILQRKIKDVALDSVVAIEVLMWFFVGEIIGRRSLIGYKHVKGAYIVAH
;
A
#
# COMPACT_ATOMS: atom_id res chain seq x y z
N MET A 1 35.12 -10.05 -7.00
CA MET A 1 33.66 -9.74 -7.05
C MET A 1 32.76 -10.68 -6.22
N PRO A 2 32.89 -12.03 -6.20
CA PRO A 2 31.89 -12.90 -5.53
C PRO A 2 31.86 -12.77 -3.99
N ARG A 3 32.96 -12.37 -3.35
CA ARG A 3 33.03 -12.15 -1.90
C ARG A 3 32.17 -10.97 -1.42
N LEU A 4 32.10 -9.90 -2.22
CA LEU A 4 31.32 -8.69 -1.90
C LEU A 4 29.82 -8.98 -1.98
N TYR A 5 29.39 -9.70 -3.01
CA TYR A 5 28.00 -10.14 -3.15
C TYR A 5 27.55 -11.05 -1.99
N ARG A 6 28.42 -11.97 -1.55
CA ARG A 6 28.13 -12.84 -0.39
C ARG A 6 27.99 -12.04 0.90
N PHE A 7 28.91 -11.11 1.15
CA PHE A 7 28.84 -10.24 2.32
C PHE A 7 27.60 -9.34 2.33
N SER A 8 27.23 -8.75 1.19
CA SER A 8 26.00 -7.98 1.05
C SER A 8 24.76 -8.87 1.21
N ALA A 9 24.76 -10.07 0.65
CA ALA A 9 23.66 -11.03 0.82
C ALA A 9 23.48 -11.44 2.28
N GLU A 10 24.56 -11.72 3.01
CA GLU A 10 24.54 -12.06 4.44
C GLU A 10 23.97 -10.94 5.30
N LYS A 11 24.25 -9.67 4.95
CA LYS A 11 23.68 -8.50 5.63
C LYS A 11 22.20 -8.29 5.37
N VAL A 12 21.74 -8.53 4.14
CA VAL A 12 20.34 -8.30 3.74
C VAL A 12 19.43 -9.45 4.18
N LYS A 13 19.96 -10.67 4.25
CA LYS A 13 19.23 -11.90 4.61
C LYS A 13 18.33 -11.75 5.86
N PRO A 14 18.80 -11.26 7.02
CA PRO A 14 17.94 -11.15 8.20
C PRO A 14 16.78 -10.16 8.03
N ALA A 15 17.00 -9.05 7.32
CA ALA A 15 15.95 -8.06 7.05
C ALA A 15 14.88 -8.63 6.11
N THR A 16 15.30 -9.31 5.05
CA THR A 16 14.39 -9.95 4.10
C THR A 16 13.62 -11.09 4.75
N THR A 17 14.24 -11.89 5.64
CA THR A 17 13.53 -12.95 6.37
C THR A 17 12.41 -12.39 7.25
N LYS A 18 12.68 -11.31 7.99
CA LYS A 18 11.64 -10.64 8.80
C LYS A 18 10.55 -10.05 7.91
N PHE A 19 10.91 -9.38 6.83
CA PHE A 19 9.95 -8.85 5.87
C PHE A 19 9.02 -9.93 5.32
N ILE A 20 9.57 -11.07 4.88
CA ILE A 20 8.77 -12.19 4.38
C ILE A 20 7.86 -12.76 5.48
N GLN A 21 8.32 -12.82 6.73
CA GLN A 21 7.52 -13.32 7.85
C GLN A 21 6.28 -12.46 8.09
N TYR A 22 6.42 -11.13 8.14
CA TYR A 22 5.30 -10.21 8.34
C TYR A 22 4.42 -10.09 7.09
N ALA A 23 5.02 -10.02 5.90
CA ALA A 23 4.28 -9.95 4.65
C ALA A 23 3.35 -11.16 4.45
N ARG A 24 3.75 -12.34 4.94
CA ARG A 24 2.92 -13.55 4.90
C ARG A 24 1.67 -13.51 5.77
N VAL A 25 1.59 -12.62 6.76
CA VAL A 25 0.40 -12.56 7.62
C VAL A 25 -0.39 -11.27 7.38
N GLU A 26 0.28 -10.17 7.03
CA GLU A 26 -0.35 -8.86 6.85
C GLU A 26 -0.76 -8.57 5.40
N MET A 27 -0.05 -9.14 4.42
CA MET A 27 -0.31 -8.86 2.98
C MET A 27 -1.07 -9.99 2.28
N LEU A 28 -1.63 -10.93 3.04
CA LEU A 28 -2.48 -11.97 2.47
C LEU A 28 -3.80 -11.33 1.98
N PRO A 29 -4.33 -11.78 0.83
CA PRO A 29 -5.66 -11.40 0.43
C PRO A 29 -6.66 -11.88 1.50
N PRO A 30 -7.57 -11.01 1.96
CA PRO A 30 -8.51 -11.34 3.03
C PRO A 30 -9.50 -12.40 2.60
N ASN A 31 -10.06 -13.12 3.58
CA ASN A 31 -11.11 -14.10 3.34
C ASN A 31 -12.46 -13.41 3.04
N LYS A 32 -13.38 -14.09 2.33
CA LYS A 32 -14.69 -13.52 1.95
C LYS A 32 -15.51 -13.00 3.13
N ASN A 33 -15.39 -13.67 4.28
CA ASN A 33 -16.06 -13.26 5.52
C ASN A 33 -15.50 -11.92 6.05
N GLU A 34 -14.18 -11.74 5.99
CA GLU A 34 -13.50 -10.51 6.41
C GLU A 34 -13.83 -9.35 5.47
N ILE A 35 -13.96 -9.62 4.17
CA ILE A 35 -14.43 -8.62 3.19
C ILE A 35 -15.83 -8.12 3.55
N THR A 36 -16.74 -9.03 3.90
CA THR A 36 -18.12 -8.66 4.24
C THR A 36 -18.16 -7.81 5.51
N LEU A 37 -17.34 -8.16 6.51
CA LEU A 37 -17.17 -7.38 7.73
C LEU A 37 -16.62 -5.97 7.43
N ALA A 38 -15.53 -5.87 6.66
CA ALA A 38 -14.91 -4.60 6.29
C ALA A 38 -15.88 -3.68 5.52
N VAL A 39 -16.74 -4.23 4.66
CA VAL A 39 -17.78 -3.45 3.96
C VAL A 39 -18.82 -2.91 4.93
N ASN A 40 -19.22 -3.68 5.95
CA ASN A 40 -20.16 -3.23 6.95
C ASN A 40 -19.56 -2.14 7.85
N GLU A 41 -18.28 -2.28 8.23
CA GLU A 41 -17.53 -1.24 8.94
C GLU A 41 -17.36 0.03 8.10
N GLY A 42 -17.10 -0.11 6.79
CA GLY A 42 -17.07 1.02 5.88
C GLY A 42 -18.39 1.81 5.85
N LYS A 43 -19.53 1.12 5.88
CA LYS A 43 -20.85 1.78 5.93
C LYS A 43 -21.07 2.56 7.22
N SER A 44 -20.65 2.02 8.36
CA SER A 44 -20.78 2.72 9.65
C SER A 44 -19.85 3.93 9.73
N LEU A 45 -18.64 3.84 9.16
CA LEU A 45 -17.73 4.99 9.01
C LEU A 45 -18.34 6.10 8.16
N VAL A 46 -19.01 5.77 7.05
CA VAL A 46 -19.70 6.78 6.23
C VAL A 46 -20.82 7.47 7.01
N ALA A 47 -21.60 6.72 7.79
CA ALA A 47 -22.62 7.31 8.66
C ALA A 47 -22.01 8.22 9.75
N TYR A 48 -20.88 7.81 10.32
CA TYR A 48 -20.10 8.58 11.31
C TYR A 48 -19.52 9.88 10.72
N LEU A 49 -19.04 9.85 9.47
CA LEU A 49 -18.57 11.04 8.78
C LEU A 49 -19.73 12.01 8.49
N LYS A 50 -20.89 11.48 8.06
CA LYS A 50 -22.10 12.29 7.79
C LYS A 50 -22.65 12.97 9.03
N SER A 51 -22.52 12.37 10.21
CA SER A 51 -22.99 12.96 11.47
C SER A 51 -22.09 14.10 11.99
N GLY A 52 -20.96 14.38 11.34
CA GLY A 52 -20.02 15.42 11.77
C GLY A 52 -19.20 15.05 13.02
N ALA A 53 -19.30 13.81 13.49
CA ALA A 53 -18.63 13.33 14.69
C ALA A 53 -17.09 13.32 14.58
N ILE A 54 -16.54 13.48 13.38
CA ILE A 54 -15.10 13.62 13.16
C ILE A 54 -14.53 14.87 13.85
N LEU A 55 -15.33 15.93 13.99
CA LEU A 55 -14.91 17.19 14.63
C LEU A 55 -14.71 17.05 16.14
N GLN A 56 -15.24 15.98 16.75
CA GLN A 56 -15.09 15.69 18.17
C GLN A 56 -13.83 14.86 18.47
N ARG A 57 -13.08 14.39 17.45
CA ARG A 57 -11.86 13.60 17.64
C ARG A 57 -10.64 14.45 17.91
N LYS A 58 -9.65 13.86 18.59
CA LYS A 58 -8.35 14.49 18.80
C LYS A 58 -7.58 14.51 17.48
N ILE A 59 -6.85 15.59 17.24
CA ILE A 59 -6.06 15.80 16.01
C ILE A 59 -5.07 14.66 15.77
N LYS A 60 -4.46 14.11 16.84
CA LYS A 60 -3.54 12.98 16.74
C LYS A 60 -4.18 11.72 16.16
N ASP A 61 -5.45 11.47 16.46
CA ASP A 61 -6.16 10.27 16.02
C ASP A 61 -6.55 10.45 14.54
N VAL A 62 -7.03 11.64 14.18
CA VAL A 62 -7.33 12.01 12.79
C VAL A 62 -6.07 11.98 11.90
N ALA A 63 -4.92 12.42 12.43
CA ALA A 63 -3.65 12.36 11.72
C ALA A 63 -3.17 10.94 11.47
N LEU A 64 -3.40 10.02 12.42
CA LEU A 64 -3.07 8.61 12.23
C LEU A 64 -3.98 7.97 11.18
N ASP A 65 -5.29 8.21 11.29
CA ASP A 65 -6.28 7.71 10.33
C ASP A 65 -6.01 8.24 8.90
N SER A 66 -5.55 9.49 8.76
CA SER A 66 -5.22 10.07 7.46
C SER A 66 -3.97 9.48 6.82
N VAL A 67 -2.95 9.13 7.61
CA VAL A 67 -1.75 8.44 7.10
C VAL A 67 -2.12 7.07 6.54
N VAL A 68 -2.95 6.31 7.25
CA VAL A 68 -3.47 5.02 6.76
C VAL A 68 -4.30 5.21 5.49
N ALA A 69 -5.14 6.24 5.42
CA ALA A 69 -5.91 6.54 4.21
C ALA A 69 -5.00 6.86 3.01
N ILE A 70 -3.91 7.59 3.22
CA ILE A 70 -2.90 7.88 2.20
C ILE A 70 -2.19 6.60 1.75
N GLU A 71 -1.83 5.71 2.67
CA GLU A 71 -1.21 4.42 2.35
C GLU A 71 -2.12 3.58 1.43
N VAL A 72 -3.40 3.49 1.74
CA VAL A 72 -4.38 2.79 0.88
C VAL A 72 -4.49 3.45 -0.49
N LEU A 73 -4.45 4.78 -0.58
CA LEU A 73 -4.40 5.50 -1.86
C LEU A 73 -3.14 5.18 -2.67
N MET A 74 -1.99 5.07 -2.01
CA MET A 74 -0.72 4.69 -2.66
C MET A 74 -0.79 3.29 -3.29
N TRP A 75 -1.53 2.34 -2.69
CA TRP A 75 -1.74 1.02 -3.29
C TRP A 75 -2.44 1.06 -4.65
N PHE A 76 -3.32 2.04 -4.91
CA PHE A 76 -3.91 2.21 -6.24
C PHE A 76 -2.88 2.64 -7.29
N PHE A 77 -1.94 3.52 -6.93
CA PHE A 77 -0.85 3.90 -7.82
C PHE A 77 0.10 2.72 -8.11
N VAL A 78 0.37 1.88 -7.11
CA VAL A 78 1.14 0.63 -7.32
C VAL A 78 0.39 -0.29 -8.30
N GLY A 79 -0.92 -0.43 -8.16
CA GLY A 79 -1.77 -1.16 -9.11
C GLY A 79 -1.70 -0.59 -10.53
N GLU A 80 -1.72 0.73 -10.67
CA GLU A 80 -1.59 1.43 -11.95
C GLU A 80 -0.21 1.18 -12.59
N ILE A 81 0.87 1.22 -11.79
CA ILE A 81 2.24 0.91 -12.23
C ILE A 81 2.33 -0.54 -12.76
N ILE A 82 1.72 -1.50 -12.05
CA ILE A 82 1.66 -2.91 -12.48
C ILE A 82 0.85 -3.03 -13.78
N GLY A 83 -0.31 -2.36 -13.86
CA GLY A 83 -1.18 -2.38 -15.04
C GLY A 83 -0.52 -1.78 -16.29
N ARG A 84 0.24 -0.69 -16.13
CA ARG A 84 1.01 -0.06 -17.22
C ARG A 84 2.31 -0.78 -17.55
N ARG A 85 2.79 -1.67 -16.66
CA ARG A 85 4.09 -2.35 -16.75
C ARG A 85 5.27 -1.37 -16.92
N SER A 86 5.16 -0.19 -16.32
CA SER A 86 6.16 0.86 -16.42
C SER A 86 6.23 1.65 -15.13
N LEU A 87 7.44 1.85 -14.61
CA LEU A 87 7.70 2.63 -13.40
C LEU A 87 7.62 4.14 -13.67
N ILE A 88 7.94 4.57 -14.89
CA ILE A 88 7.95 5.98 -15.31
C ILE A 88 7.34 6.08 -16.70
N GLY A 89 6.26 6.86 -16.84
CA GLY A 89 5.60 7.10 -18.13
C GLY A 89 5.01 5.85 -18.78
N TYR A 90 4.41 6.02 -19.97
CA TYR A 90 3.86 4.92 -20.75
C TYR A 90 4.86 4.48 -21.82
N LYS A 91 5.73 3.51 -21.52
CA LYS A 91 6.67 2.95 -22.52
C LYS A 91 5.97 2.23 -23.69
N HIS A 92 4.79 1.65 -23.46
CA HIS A 92 4.11 0.78 -24.43
C HIS A 92 2.81 1.34 -25.03
N VAL A 93 2.49 2.62 -24.81
CA VAL A 93 1.30 3.25 -25.41
C VAL A 93 1.74 4.06 -26.64
N LYS A 94 1.24 3.70 -27.83
CA LYS A 94 1.41 4.49 -29.05
C LYS A 94 0.83 5.89 -28.81
N GLY A 95 1.69 6.91 -28.77
CA GLY A 95 1.31 8.33 -28.69
C GLY A 95 1.60 9.06 -27.37
N ALA A 96 2.23 8.41 -26.37
CA ALA A 96 2.61 9.07 -25.12
C ALA A 96 4.09 9.48 -25.14
N TYR A 97 4.38 10.76 -25.38
CA TYR A 97 5.71 11.31 -25.69
C TYR A 97 6.66 11.51 -24.48
N ILE A 98 6.50 10.78 -23.38
CA ILE A 98 7.43 10.91 -22.25
C ILE A 98 8.50 9.82 -22.36
N VAL A 99 9.47 10.10 -23.24
CA VAL A 99 10.73 9.36 -23.30
C VAL A 99 11.53 9.77 -22.06
N ALA A 100 11.73 8.84 -21.12
CA ALA A 100 12.70 9.04 -20.06
C ALA A 100 14.08 9.20 -20.70
N HIS A 101 14.63 10.41 -20.65
CA HIS A 101 16.03 10.71 -20.95
C HIS A 101 16.95 10.06 -19.91
#